data_AF-A0A5Z6FSE2-F1
#
_entry.id   AF-A0A5Z6FSE2-F1
#
_cell.length_a   1.000
_cell.length_b   1.000
_cell.length_c   1.000
_cell.angle_alpha   90.00
_cell.angle_beta   90.00
_cell.angle_gamma   90.00
#
_symmetry.space_group_name_H-M   'P 1'
#
loop_
_entity.id
_entity.type
_entity.pdbx_description
1 polymer ?
#
loop_
_entity_poly.entity_id
_entity_poly.type
_entity_poly.pdbx_seq_one_letter_code
_entity_poly.pdbx_strand_id
1 'polypeptide(L)'
;MNRIFKVLWNAATGTFIVTSETAKSRGKKNGRRKLAVSALIGLSSIMASADALANAGNDTGSGVTVSGTTGSGWIAIGTDATANTYTNVDGASAAMGYHASAMGKWSTAIGSYSQSTGDSSLALGVKSTSAGDRAIAMGASSSASGSYSMAMGVYANSSGAKSVALGYKSVASGATSAALGYQATASGDDSAAFGNGAKAVGTNSVALGSGSIAQEDNSVAVGNSTTQRQITYVAKGDINSTSTDAVTGAQIYSLSQSVADRLGGGASVNSDGTVNAPLYEVGTGIYNNVGSALSALNTSITNTEASVAGLAEDALLWDDSTSAFSASHTGNASKITNLAAGTLAADSTDAVNGSQLFDTNEKVDQNTADITANTDSINQNT
;
A
#
# COMPACT_ATOMS: atom_id res chain seq x y z
N MET A 1 -4.01 -16.88 53.19
CA MET A 1 -2.70 -17.50 52.87
C MET A 1 -2.31 -17.00 51.49
N ASN A 2 -1.17 -16.33 51.34
CA ASN A 2 -0.75 -15.86 50.02
C ASN A 2 -0.12 -17.04 49.26
N ARG A 3 -0.64 -17.33 48.07
CA ARG A 3 -0.06 -18.33 47.15
C ARG A 3 0.85 -17.59 46.18
N ILE A 4 2.05 -18.10 45.99
CA ILE A 4 2.97 -17.60 44.96
C ILE A 4 3.01 -18.65 43.86
N PHE A 5 2.91 -18.20 42.60
CA PHE A 5 2.95 -19.05 41.42
C PHE A 5 4.28 -18.87 40.71
N LYS A 6 4.91 -19.98 40.32
CA LYS A 6 6.11 -19.97 39.49
C LYS A 6 5.89 -20.83 38.25
N VAL A 7 6.38 -20.34 37.12
CA VAL A 7 6.39 -21.07 35.86
C VAL A 7 7.69 -21.84 35.75
N LEU A 8 7.60 -23.15 35.50
CA LEU A 8 8.74 -24.06 35.42
C LEU A 8 8.69 -24.81 34.08
N TRP A 9 9.85 -25.00 33.47
CA TRP A 9 9.98 -25.83 32.27
C TRP A 9 10.04 -27.31 32.64
N ASN A 10 9.15 -28.15 32.09
CA ASN A 10 9.19 -29.59 32.28
C ASN A 10 9.85 -30.26 31.07
N ALA A 11 11.07 -30.76 31.26
CA ALA A 11 11.85 -31.41 30.20
C ALA A 11 11.26 -32.76 29.73
N ALA A 12 10.45 -33.44 30.54
CA ALA A 12 9.84 -34.72 30.17
C ALA A 12 8.61 -34.55 29.25
N THR A 13 7.93 -33.40 29.32
CA THR A 13 6.73 -33.12 28.51
C THR A 13 6.94 -32.01 27.49
N GLY A 14 8.08 -31.32 27.50
CA GLY A 14 8.40 -30.23 26.55
C GLY A 14 7.52 -28.99 26.70
N THR A 15 6.96 -28.74 27.89
CA THR A 15 5.99 -27.67 28.13
C THR A 15 6.27 -26.91 29.42
N PHE A 16 5.87 -25.63 29.47
CA PHE A 16 5.86 -24.84 30.71
C PHE A 16 4.64 -25.20 31.57
N ILE A 17 4.87 -25.45 32.86
CA ILE A 17 3.83 -25.79 33.83
C ILE A 17 3.88 -24.79 34.99
N VAL A 18 2.71 -24.39 35.49
CA VAL A 18 2.59 -23.47 36.63
C VAL A 18 2.37 -24.28 37.91
N THR A 19 3.21 -24.07 38.92
CA THR A 19 3.06 -24.69 40.24
C THR A 19 2.83 -23.62 41.30
N SER A 20 2.04 -23.95 42.33
CA SER A 20 1.75 -23.05 43.45
C SER A 20 2.38 -23.55 44.74
N GLU A 21 3.06 -22.67 45.47
CA GLU A 21 3.60 -22.98 46.81
C GLU A 21 2.97 -22.07 47.88
N THR A 22 2.79 -22.61 49.08
CA THR A 22 2.20 -21.88 50.21
C THR A 22 3.27 -21.04 50.90
N ALA A 23 3.18 -19.71 50.82
CA ALA A 23 4.17 -18.82 51.42
C ALA A 23 3.93 -18.62 52.93
N LYS A 24 4.99 -18.73 53.76
CA LYS A 24 4.96 -18.42 55.20
C LYS A 24 4.85 -16.91 55.45
N SER A 25 3.82 -16.50 56.18
CA SER A 25 3.59 -15.09 56.56
C SER A 25 4.67 -14.58 57.52
N ARG A 26 5.35 -13.48 57.17
CA ARG A 26 6.24 -12.73 58.08
C ARG A 26 5.47 -11.53 58.65
N GLY A 27 5.03 -11.65 59.91
CA GLY A 27 4.43 -10.55 60.66
C GLY A 27 5.47 -9.53 61.14
N LYS A 28 5.18 -8.23 60.97
CA LYS A 28 5.97 -7.11 61.53
C LYS A 28 5.88 -7.12 63.06
N LYS A 29 7.03 -7.11 63.75
CA LYS A 29 7.12 -6.93 65.20
C LYS A 29 6.92 -5.45 65.55
N ASN A 30 5.91 -5.12 66.37
CA ASN A 30 5.83 -3.86 67.09
C ASN A 30 6.15 -4.10 68.57
N GLY A 31 7.21 -3.48 69.07
CA GLY A 31 7.57 -3.47 70.49
C GLY A 31 6.62 -2.58 71.29
N ARG A 32 5.94 -3.17 72.29
CA ARG A 32 5.23 -2.42 73.33
C ARG A 32 6.18 -2.16 74.50
N ARG A 33 6.44 -0.89 74.82
CA ARG A 33 6.93 -0.51 76.16
C ARG A 33 5.72 -0.27 77.06
N LYS A 34 5.79 -0.87 78.25
CA LYS A 34 4.82 -0.76 79.35
C LYS A 34 4.86 0.66 79.94
N LEU A 35 3.71 1.18 80.36
CA LEU A 35 3.59 2.08 81.51
C LEU A 35 2.20 1.91 82.14
N ALA A 36 2.19 2.06 83.45
CA ALA A 36 1.31 1.38 84.40
C ALA A 36 0.01 2.12 84.71
N VAL A 37 -0.88 1.35 85.35
CA VAL A 37 -2.20 1.67 85.89
C VAL A 37 -2.12 2.50 87.17
N SER A 38 -2.95 3.55 87.29
CA SER A 38 -3.64 4.11 88.48
C SER A 38 -4.26 5.46 88.06
N ALA A 39 -5.43 5.98 88.48
CA ALA A 39 -6.46 5.69 89.47
C ALA A 39 -7.78 6.32 88.94
N LEU A 40 -8.95 5.67 89.02
CA LEU A 40 -9.96 5.75 90.09
C LEU A 40 -10.91 6.99 90.04
N ILE A 41 -12.15 6.70 89.61
CA ILE A 41 -13.49 7.28 89.95
C ILE A 41 -13.82 8.72 89.55
N GLY A 42 -14.94 8.87 88.81
CA GLY A 42 -15.73 10.10 88.80
C GLY A 42 -16.77 10.19 87.69
N LEU A 43 -17.89 9.49 87.85
CA LEU A 43 -19.25 9.84 87.41
C LEU A 43 -19.40 10.76 86.17
N SER A 44 -19.84 10.20 85.03
CA SER A 44 -20.98 10.69 84.23
C SER A 44 -21.20 9.82 83.00
N SER A 45 -22.24 9.00 83.08
CA SER A 45 -22.86 8.34 81.95
C SER A 45 -23.50 9.36 81.00
N ILE A 46 -22.92 9.56 79.83
CA ILE A 46 -23.66 9.96 78.63
C ILE A 46 -23.15 9.09 77.48
N MET A 47 -23.99 8.14 77.07
CA MET A 47 -23.97 7.62 75.71
C MET A 47 -24.15 8.81 74.77
N ALA A 48 -23.10 9.17 74.06
CA ALA A 48 -23.21 9.87 72.79
C ALA A 48 -22.53 8.96 71.75
N SER A 49 -23.23 8.78 70.65
CA SER A 49 -22.85 8.13 69.40
C SER A 49 -21.35 7.93 69.19
N ALA A 50 -20.97 6.73 68.75
CA ALA A 50 -19.79 6.58 67.90
C ALA A 50 -20.07 7.31 66.58
N ASP A 51 -20.02 8.64 66.61
CA ASP A 51 -19.88 9.44 65.41
C ASP A 51 -18.56 9.01 64.78
N ALA A 52 -18.59 8.66 63.50
CA ALA A 52 -17.39 8.62 62.70
C ALA A 52 -16.81 10.03 62.74
N LEU A 53 -15.88 10.27 63.67
CA LEU A 53 -15.16 11.53 63.81
C LEU A 53 -14.27 11.66 62.57
N ALA A 54 -14.82 12.21 61.47
CA ALA A 54 -14.01 12.89 60.49
C ALA A 54 -13.26 13.96 61.28
N ASN A 55 -11.94 13.80 61.42
CA ASN A 55 -11.13 14.78 62.10
C ASN A 55 -11.17 16.07 61.27
N ALA A 56 -12.17 16.93 61.54
CA ALA A 56 -12.47 18.17 60.82
C ALA A 56 -11.31 19.19 60.86
N GLY A 57 -10.24 18.92 61.62
CA GLY A 57 -9.13 19.83 61.84
C GLY A 57 -8.28 20.19 60.62
N ASN A 58 -8.40 19.47 59.49
CA ASN A 58 -7.67 19.79 58.26
C ASN A 58 -8.58 20.04 57.05
N ASP A 59 -9.91 20.02 57.22
CA ASP A 59 -10.81 20.39 56.12
C ASP A 59 -10.97 21.90 56.11
N THR A 60 -10.33 22.56 55.14
CA THR A 60 -10.47 24.00 54.89
C THR A 60 -11.17 24.26 53.55
N GLY A 61 -11.94 23.28 53.07
CA GLY A 61 -12.73 23.40 51.86
C GLY A 61 -13.65 24.62 51.90
N SER A 62 -13.67 25.41 50.84
CA SER A 62 -14.48 26.63 50.77
C SER A 62 -15.17 26.82 49.42
N GLY A 63 -16.34 27.45 49.46
CA GLY A 63 -17.01 27.96 48.28
C GLY A 63 -16.37 29.28 47.83
N VAL A 64 -16.12 29.43 46.53
CA VAL A 64 -15.61 30.66 45.92
C VAL A 64 -16.66 31.23 44.97
N THR A 65 -17.05 32.49 45.18
CA THR A 65 -17.98 33.19 44.30
C THR A 65 -17.24 33.81 43.13
N VAL A 66 -17.45 33.28 41.93
CA VAL A 66 -16.84 33.76 40.69
C VAL A 66 -17.91 34.47 39.85
N SER A 67 -17.96 35.80 39.91
CA SER A 67 -18.83 36.72 39.15
C SER A 67 -20.37 36.57 39.30
N GLY A 68 -21.02 37.63 39.81
CA GLY A 68 -22.38 38.07 39.45
C GLY A 68 -23.61 37.31 39.97
N THR A 69 -23.49 36.07 40.45
CA THR A 69 -24.63 35.36 41.08
C THR A 69 -24.13 34.36 42.12
N THR A 70 -24.73 34.41 43.32
CA THR A 70 -24.38 33.56 44.47
C THR A 70 -25.40 32.43 44.61
N GLY A 71 -24.92 31.21 44.70
CA GLY A 71 -25.72 30.08 45.16
C GLY A 71 -25.17 29.51 46.48
N SER A 72 -25.94 28.65 47.14
CA SER A 72 -25.59 28.08 48.46
C SER A 72 -25.19 26.60 48.42
N GLY A 73 -25.36 25.92 47.28
CA GLY A 73 -24.99 24.51 47.14
C GLY A 73 -23.60 24.36 46.52
N TRP A 74 -22.63 23.87 47.28
CA TRP A 74 -21.33 23.46 46.74
C TRP A 74 -20.76 22.38 47.65
N ILE A 75 -19.86 21.56 47.11
CA ILE A 75 -19.12 20.55 47.88
C ILE A 75 -17.64 20.90 47.77
N ALA A 76 -16.98 21.26 48.86
CA ALA A 76 -15.52 21.38 48.90
C ALA A 76 -15.02 20.59 50.11
N ILE A 77 -14.28 19.51 49.85
CA ILE A 77 -13.80 18.58 50.89
C ILE A 77 -12.29 18.41 50.75
N GLY A 78 -11.56 18.80 51.79
CA GLY A 78 -10.10 18.70 51.89
C GLY A 78 -9.41 20.04 52.08
N THR A 79 -8.18 20.02 52.59
CA THR A 79 -7.39 21.25 52.80
C THR A 79 -7.25 22.02 51.49
N ASP A 80 -7.67 23.29 51.52
CA ASP A 80 -7.64 24.27 50.44
C ASP A 80 -8.38 23.83 49.17
N ALA A 81 -9.36 22.94 49.33
CA ALA A 81 -10.30 22.63 48.26
C ALA A 81 -11.21 23.85 47.99
N THR A 82 -11.46 24.16 46.73
CA THR A 82 -12.30 25.31 46.33
C THR A 82 -13.35 24.86 45.32
N ALA A 83 -14.62 25.22 45.55
CA ALA A 83 -15.72 24.93 44.61
C ALA A 83 -16.50 26.21 44.29
N ASN A 84 -16.92 26.38 43.04
CA ASN A 84 -17.73 27.54 42.63
C ASN A 84 -19.07 27.52 43.38
N THR A 85 -19.48 28.65 43.94
CA THR A 85 -20.75 28.78 44.68
C THR A 85 -21.98 28.85 43.77
N TYR A 86 -21.80 29.01 42.46
CA TYR A 86 -22.91 29.06 41.50
C TYR A 86 -23.73 27.77 41.57
N THR A 87 -25.01 27.92 41.92
CA THR A 87 -26.00 26.83 41.92
C THR A 87 -27.31 27.28 41.32
N ASN A 88 -27.94 26.36 40.59
CA ASN A 88 -29.30 26.48 40.07
C ASN A 88 -29.92 25.08 39.93
N VAL A 89 -31.01 24.95 39.17
CA VAL A 89 -31.67 23.66 38.90
C VAL A 89 -30.82 22.65 38.13
N ASP A 90 -29.79 23.11 37.41
CA ASP A 90 -28.93 22.25 36.58
C ASP A 90 -27.81 21.59 37.39
N GLY A 91 -27.45 22.14 38.55
CA GLY A 91 -26.51 21.50 39.46
C GLY A 91 -25.69 22.45 40.34
N ALA A 92 -24.66 21.87 40.96
CA ALA A 92 -23.69 22.49 41.86
C ALA A 92 -22.26 22.05 41.49
N SER A 93 -21.26 22.84 41.86
CA SER A 93 -19.85 22.45 41.69
C SER A 93 -19.33 21.63 42.87
N ALA A 94 -18.41 20.70 42.61
CA ALA A 94 -17.83 19.81 43.62
C ALA A 94 -16.31 19.68 43.50
N ALA A 95 -15.58 20.00 44.56
CA ALA A 95 -14.14 19.80 44.70
C ALA A 95 -13.82 18.84 45.86
N MET A 96 -13.12 17.75 45.60
CA MET A 96 -12.75 16.77 46.62
C MET A 96 -11.26 16.40 46.51
N GLY A 97 -10.46 16.78 47.51
CA GLY A 97 -9.03 16.47 47.60
C GLY A 97 -8.17 17.67 48.00
N TYR A 98 -6.93 17.41 48.39
CA TYR A 98 -5.94 18.42 48.77
C TYR A 98 -5.69 19.41 47.61
N HIS A 99 -6.02 20.70 47.78
CA HIS A 99 -5.99 21.73 46.73
C HIS A 99 -6.79 21.39 45.45
N ALA A 100 -7.87 20.60 45.55
CA ALA A 100 -8.78 20.42 44.41
C ALA A 100 -9.55 21.72 44.12
N SER A 101 -9.73 22.10 42.85
CA SER A 101 -10.36 23.36 42.47
C SER A 101 -11.40 23.15 41.36
N ALA A 102 -12.68 23.32 41.67
CA ALA A 102 -13.80 23.22 40.74
C ALA A 102 -14.44 24.60 40.51
N MET A 103 -13.82 25.42 39.64
CA MET A 103 -14.16 26.84 39.45
C MET A 103 -15.11 27.13 38.28
N GLY A 104 -15.32 26.18 37.37
CA GLY A 104 -16.41 26.28 36.39
C GLY A 104 -17.79 26.11 37.03
N LYS A 105 -18.84 26.63 36.39
CA LYS A 105 -20.23 26.40 36.82
C LYS A 105 -20.56 24.91 36.67
N TRP A 106 -21.12 24.28 37.71
CA TRP A 106 -21.43 22.84 37.71
C TRP A 106 -20.22 21.92 37.45
N SER A 107 -19.00 22.40 37.69
CA SER A 107 -17.79 21.61 37.44
C SER A 107 -17.47 20.68 38.60
N THR A 108 -16.73 19.61 38.32
CA THR A 108 -16.33 18.62 39.32
C THR A 108 -14.82 18.39 39.26
N ALA A 109 -14.12 18.59 40.38
CA ALA A 109 -12.69 18.32 40.53
C ALA A 109 -12.47 17.29 41.66
N ILE A 110 -11.92 16.12 41.35
CA ILE A 110 -11.70 15.04 42.32
C ILE A 110 -10.24 14.57 42.22
N GLY A 111 -9.50 14.68 43.33
CA GLY A 111 -8.08 14.32 43.43
C GLY A 111 -7.21 15.51 43.79
N SER A 112 -6.04 15.24 44.40
CA SER A 112 -5.15 16.31 44.86
C SER A 112 -4.66 17.17 43.69
N TYR A 113 -4.77 18.50 43.83
CA TYR A 113 -4.43 19.47 42.78
C TYR A 113 -5.21 19.30 41.46
N SER A 114 -6.35 18.60 41.46
CA SER A 114 -7.24 18.56 40.30
C SER A 114 -7.85 19.94 40.07
N GLN A 115 -8.00 20.35 38.80
CA GLN A 115 -8.50 21.67 38.42
C GLN A 115 -9.57 21.52 37.35
N SER A 116 -10.80 21.94 37.63
CA SER A 116 -11.94 21.93 36.71
C SER A 116 -12.45 23.36 36.55
N THR A 117 -11.89 24.10 35.60
CA THR A 117 -12.16 25.55 35.40
C THR A 117 -13.16 25.85 34.30
N GLY A 118 -13.40 24.92 33.36
CA GLY A 118 -14.43 25.07 32.33
C GLY A 118 -15.83 24.84 32.88
N ASP A 119 -16.85 25.48 32.31
CA ASP A 119 -18.24 25.27 32.74
C ASP A 119 -18.69 23.84 32.43
N SER A 120 -19.36 23.17 33.37
CA SER A 120 -19.79 21.76 33.29
C SER A 120 -18.63 20.77 33.06
N SER A 121 -17.41 21.12 33.44
CA SER A 121 -16.23 20.27 33.23
C SER A 121 -16.04 19.23 34.35
N LEU A 122 -15.31 18.16 34.05
CA LEU A 122 -14.90 17.13 35.01
C LEU A 122 -13.37 16.96 34.98
N ALA A 123 -12.71 17.12 36.12
CA ALA A 123 -11.31 16.76 36.35
C ALA A 123 -11.22 15.68 37.44
N LEU A 124 -10.81 14.46 37.08
CA LEU A 124 -10.70 13.32 37.99
C LEU A 124 -9.29 12.72 37.94
N GLY A 125 -8.49 12.98 38.98
CA GLY A 125 -7.13 12.48 39.12
C GLY A 125 -6.19 13.50 39.76
N VAL A 126 -5.06 13.01 40.28
CA VAL A 126 -4.04 13.92 40.84
C VAL A 126 -3.50 14.82 39.72
N LYS A 127 -3.57 16.15 39.90
CA LYS A 127 -3.16 17.15 38.91
C LYS A 127 -3.88 17.05 37.56
N SER A 128 -5.05 16.43 37.47
CA SER A 128 -5.86 16.48 36.24
C SER A 128 -6.40 17.90 36.03
N THR A 129 -6.39 18.39 34.79
CA THR A 129 -6.88 19.73 34.44
C THR A 129 -7.96 19.63 33.37
N SER A 130 -9.18 20.05 33.69
CA SER A 130 -10.27 20.21 32.73
C SER A 130 -10.60 21.69 32.60
N ALA A 131 -10.05 22.33 31.58
CA ALA A 131 -10.11 23.79 31.40
C ALA A 131 -11.12 24.23 30.34
N GLY A 132 -11.46 23.37 29.38
CA GLY A 132 -12.49 23.68 28.39
C GLY A 132 -13.90 23.48 28.95
N ASP A 133 -14.87 24.26 28.46
CA ASP A 133 -16.28 24.05 28.78
C ASP A 133 -16.72 22.65 28.37
N ARG A 134 -17.43 21.94 29.25
CA ARG A 134 -17.87 20.54 29.09
C ARG A 134 -16.73 19.57 28.81
N ALA A 135 -15.50 19.93 29.15
CA ALA A 135 -14.34 19.06 28.97
C ALA A 135 -14.26 17.99 30.08
N ILE A 136 -13.63 16.86 29.77
CA ILE A 136 -13.41 15.74 30.69
C ILE A 136 -11.92 15.40 30.72
N ALA A 137 -11.28 15.57 31.86
CA ALA A 137 -9.91 15.13 32.12
C ALA A 137 -9.92 14.03 33.19
N MET A 138 -9.58 12.80 32.83
CA MET A 138 -9.55 11.66 33.74
C MET A 138 -8.18 10.96 33.71
N GLY A 139 -7.52 10.88 34.86
CA GLY A 139 -6.20 10.29 35.02
C GLY A 139 -5.18 11.30 35.57
N ALA A 140 -4.12 10.81 36.20
CA ALA A 140 -3.12 11.68 36.79
C ALA A 140 -2.44 12.56 35.73
N SER A 141 -2.40 13.87 35.97
CA SER A 141 -1.84 14.86 35.04
C SER A 141 -2.47 14.87 33.63
N SER A 142 -3.70 14.34 33.47
CA SER A 142 -4.47 14.50 32.23
C SER A 142 -4.87 15.97 32.04
N SER A 143 -5.02 16.42 30.79
CA SER A 143 -5.34 17.80 30.45
C SER A 143 -6.34 17.88 29.30
N ALA A 144 -7.55 18.36 29.56
CA ALA A 144 -8.58 18.62 28.57
C ALA A 144 -8.84 20.13 28.50
N SER A 145 -8.19 20.84 27.58
CA SER A 145 -8.24 22.31 27.48
C SER A 145 -9.09 22.84 26.34
N GLY A 146 -9.45 22.00 25.36
CA GLY A 146 -10.41 22.38 24.33
C GLY A 146 -11.85 22.32 24.85
N SER A 147 -12.74 23.20 24.41
CA SER A 147 -14.17 23.06 24.71
C SER A 147 -14.70 21.73 24.17
N TYR A 148 -15.52 21.02 24.95
CA TYR A 148 -16.03 19.68 24.66
C TYR A 148 -14.93 18.61 24.46
N SER A 149 -13.70 18.83 24.93
CA SER A 149 -12.60 17.87 24.78
C SER A 149 -12.62 16.76 25.82
N MET A 150 -11.98 15.63 25.53
CA MET A 150 -11.88 14.49 26.43
C MET A 150 -10.45 13.96 26.49
N ALA A 151 -9.77 14.11 27.63
CA ALA A 151 -8.45 13.54 27.89
C ALA A 151 -8.56 12.43 28.95
N MET A 152 -8.41 11.17 28.55
CA MET A 152 -8.51 10.01 29.42
C MET A 152 -7.21 9.20 29.39
N GLY A 153 -6.47 9.20 30.50
CA GLY A 153 -5.19 8.53 30.63
C GLY A 153 -4.15 9.40 31.34
N VAL A 154 -3.14 8.77 31.93
CA VAL A 154 -2.06 9.51 32.60
C VAL A 154 -1.29 10.31 31.54
N TYR A 155 -1.17 11.62 31.74
CA TYR A 155 -0.62 12.58 30.78
C TYR A 155 -1.34 12.67 29.42
N ALA A 156 -2.58 12.18 29.29
CA ALA A 156 -3.38 12.43 28.09
C ALA A 156 -3.62 13.95 27.92
N ASN A 157 -3.51 14.46 26.69
CA ASN A 157 -3.70 15.88 26.38
C ASN A 157 -4.69 16.04 25.23
N SER A 158 -5.83 16.68 25.49
CA SER A 158 -6.86 16.99 24.51
C SER A 158 -7.04 18.51 24.47
N SER A 159 -6.32 19.17 23.55
CA SER A 159 -6.28 20.63 23.47
C SER A 159 -7.12 21.22 22.34
N GLY A 160 -7.44 20.43 21.31
CA GLY A 160 -8.36 20.85 20.24
C GLY A 160 -9.81 20.92 20.74
N ALA A 161 -10.61 21.83 20.18
CA ALA A 161 -12.05 21.85 20.46
C ALA A 161 -12.69 20.55 19.97
N LYS A 162 -13.56 19.93 20.78
CA LYS A 162 -14.21 18.62 20.51
C LYS A 162 -13.21 17.46 20.27
N SER A 163 -11.97 17.59 20.72
CA SER A 163 -10.95 16.55 20.55
C SER A 163 -11.09 15.42 21.58
N VAL A 164 -10.54 14.25 21.27
CA VAL A 164 -10.50 13.09 22.16
C VAL A 164 -9.10 12.49 22.21
N ALA A 165 -8.46 12.47 23.39
CA ALA A 165 -7.20 11.80 23.65
C ALA A 165 -7.40 10.68 24.68
N LEU A 166 -7.30 9.41 24.25
CA LEU A 166 -7.45 8.23 25.09
C LEU A 166 -6.17 7.39 25.10
N GLY A 167 -5.46 7.37 26.22
CA GLY A 167 -4.23 6.59 26.39
C GLY A 167 -3.17 7.31 27.21
N TYR A 168 -2.13 6.59 27.63
CA TYR A 168 -0.98 7.20 28.27
C TYR A 168 -0.25 8.12 27.26
N LYS A 169 -0.10 9.40 27.61
CA LYS A 169 0.52 10.42 26.73
C LYS A 169 -0.11 10.55 25.33
N SER A 170 -1.37 10.16 25.15
CA SER A 170 -2.07 10.47 23.89
C SER A 170 -2.28 11.99 23.76
N VAL A 171 -2.16 12.52 22.54
CA VAL A 171 -2.29 13.95 22.25
C VAL A 171 -3.29 14.16 21.12
N ALA A 172 -4.38 14.88 21.38
CA ALA A 172 -5.35 15.30 20.36
C ALA A 172 -5.40 16.83 20.36
N SER A 173 -4.66 17.46 19.43
CA SER A 173 -4.48 18.91 19.39
C SER A 173 -5.21 19.59 18.23
N GLY A 174 -5.56 18.84 17.17
CA GLY A 174 -6.44 19.37 16.13
C GLY A 174 -7.87 19.51 16.63
N ALA A 175 -8.62 20.47 16.10
CA ALA A 175 -10.07 20.51 16.30
C ALA A 175 -10.68 19.19 15.81
N THR A 176 -11.72 18.71 16.51
CA THR A 176 -12.45 17.46 16.17
C THR A 176 -11.60 16.20 16.01
N SER A 177 -10.35 16.22 16.49
CA SER A 177 -9.39 15.13 16.33
C SER A 177 -9.54 14.02 17.37
N ALA A 178 -9.10 12.81 17.04
CA ALA A 178 -9.13 11.65 17.93
C ALA A 178 -7.78 10.91 17.98
N ALA A 179 -7.15 10.83 19.15
CA ALA A 179 -5.94 10.07 19.39
C ALA A 179 -6.20 8.94 20.39
N LEU A 180 -6.27 7.69 19.91
CA LEU A 180 -6.50 6.51 20.74
C LEU A 180 -5.25 5.60 20.73
N GLY A 181 -4.58 5.50 21.87
CA GLY A 181 -3.40 4.64 22.05
C GLY A 181 -2.30 5.27 22.89
N TYR A 182 -1.35 4.45 23.33
CA TYR A 182 -0.14 4.91 24.00
C TYR A 182 0.66 5.84 23.06
N GLN A 183 0.90 7.08 23.48
CA GLN A 183 1.59 8.10 22.68
C GLN A 183 0.98 8.35 21.27
N ALA A 184 -0.30 8.03 21.06
CA ALA A 184 -0.99 8.40 19.82
C ALA A 184 -1.06 9.93 19.70
N THR A 185 -0.92 10.49 18.51
CA THR A 185 -0.98 11.94 18.26
C THR A 185 -1.87 12.25 17.07
N ALA A 186 -2.95 12.99 17.28
CA ALA A 186 -3.82 13.52 16.23
C ALA A 186 -3.73 15.06 16.28
N SER A 187 -2.92 15.64 15.39
CA SER A 187 -2.60 17.08 15.40
C SER A 187 -3.22 17.86 14.25
N GLY A 188 -3.64 17.20 13.17
CA GLY A 188 -4.44 17.84 12.13
C GLY A 188 -5.89 18.01 12.58
N ASP A 189 -6.57 19.03 12.07
CA ASP A 189 -8.02 19.17 12.28
C ASP A 189 -8.75 17.99 11.63
N ASP A 190 -9.84 17.52 12.24
CA ASP A 190 -10.61 16.33 11.82
C ASP A 190 -9.77 15.03 11.70
N SER A 191 -8.57 14.98 12.28
CA SER A 191 -7.67 13.84 12.13
C SER A 191 -7.91 12.72 13.16
N ALA A 192 -7.54 11.49 12.81
CA ALA A 192 -7.68 10.33 13.70
C ALA A 192 -6.43 9.45 13.75
N ALA A 193 -5.85 9.26 14.93
CA ALA A 193 -4.69 8.40 15.16
C ALA A 193 -5.07 7.22 16.06
N PHE A 194 -5.02 6.00 15.50
CA PHE A 194 -5.38 4.76 16.19
C PHE A 194 -4.16 3.83 16.28
N GLY A 195 -3.53 3.75 17.45
CA GLY A 195 -2.42 2.82 17.71
C GLY A 195 -1.29 3.41 18.55
N ASN A 196 -0.39 2.53 19.03
CA ASN A 196 0.79 2.93 19.78
C ASN A 196 1.72 3.80 18.90
N GLY A 197 1.92 5.06 19.29
CA GLY A 197 2.75 6.01 18.54
C GLY A 197 2.21 6.37 17.14
N ALA A 198 0.93 6.09 16.85
CA ALA A 198 0.31 6.51 15.59
C ALA A 198 0.23 8.04 15.53
N LYS A 199 0.48 8.64 14.35
CA LYS A 199 0.52 10.09 14.16
C LYS A 199 -0.33 10.51 12.96
N ALA A 200 -1.47 11.16 13.19
CA ALA A 200 -2.28 11.79 12.15
C ALA A 200 -2.03 13.31 12.18
N VAL A 201 -1.23 13.79 11.24
CA VAL A 201 -0.73 15.17 11.22
C VAL A 201 -1.45 16.01 10.16
N GLY A 202 -1.79 15.42 9.01
CA GLY A 202 -2.59 16.09 7.99
C GLY A 202 -4.03 16.35 8.44
N THR A 203 -4.64 17.38 7.90
CA THR A 203 -6.07 17.70 8.07
C THR A 203 -6.92 16.59 7.47
N ASN A 204 -7.98 16.17 8.16
CA ASN A 204 -8.86 15.07 7.73
C ASN A 204 -8.09 13.77 7.40
N SER A 205 -6.99 13.51 8.12
CA SER A 205 -6.15 12.32 7.90
C SER A 205 -6.38 11.24 8.95
N VAL A 206 -6.11 9.98 8.59
CA VAL A 206 -6.23 8.83 9.50
C VAL A 206 -4.94 8.03 9.53
N ALA A 207 -4.32 7.90 10.71
CA ALA A 207 -3.19 6.99 10.93
C ALA A 207 -3.66 5.73 11.66
N LEU A 208 -3.63 4.59 10.98
CA LEU A 208 -4.13 3.30 11.48
C LEU A 208 -2.98 2.32 11.74
N GLY A 209 -2.82 1.90 13.00
CA GLY A 209 -1.82 0.93 13.44
C GLY A 209 -0.61 1.56 14.13
N SER A 210 0.17 0.70 14.82
CA SER A 210 1.33 1.14 15.60
C SER A 210 2.37 1.84 14.72
N GLY A 211 2.78 3.04 15.10
CA GLY A 211 3.80 3.83 14.39
C GLY A 211 3.41 4.29 12.99
N SER A 212 2.14 4.17 12.59
CA SER A 212 1.66 4.71 11.31
C SER A 212 1.69 6.24 11.34
N ILE A 213 2.02 6.87 10.21
CA ILE A 213 2.15 8.33 10.11
C ILE A 213 1.38 8.81 8.86
N ALA A 214 0.28 9.53 9.08
CA ALA A 214 -0.48 10.21 8.03
C ALA A 214 -0.10 11.70 8.01
N GLN A 215 0.77 12.08 7.08
CA GLN A 215 1.25 13.47 6.95
C GLN A 215 0.43 14.30 5.97
N GLU A 216 -0.13 13.64 4.95
CA GLU A 216 -0.91 14.29 3.90
C GLU A 216 -2.36 14.52 4.34
N ASP A 217 -2.93 15.64 3.92
CA ASP A 217 -4.36 15.92 4.11
C ASP A 217 -5.23 14.90 3.37
N ASN A 218 -6.43 14.62 3.89
CA ASN A 218 -7.41 13.73 3.26
C ASN A 218 -6.88 12.32 2.95
N SER A 219 -5.97 11.80 3.78
CA SER A 219 -5.29 10.52 3.53
C SER A 219 -5.47 9.50 4.66
N VAL A 220 -5.41 8.22 4.33
CA VAL A 220 -5.36 7.11 5.30
C VAL A 220 -4.00 6.43 5.21
N ALA A 221 -3.20 6.48 6.28
CA ALA A 221 -1.93 5.79 6.37
C ALA A 221 -2.05 4.53 7.25
N VAL A 222 -1.75 3.38 6.67
CA VAL A 222 -1.65 2.08 7.39
C VAL A 222 -0.20 1.74 7.80
N GLY A 223 0.72 2.67 7.63
CA GLY A 223 2.16 2.50 7.87
C GLY A 223 2.91 3.82 7.83
N ASN A 224 4.20 3.76 7.55
CA ASN A 224 5.08 4.92 7.35
C ASN A 224 6.12 4.62 6.25
N SER A 225 7.10 5.50 6.05
CA SER A 225 8.11 5.39 4.99
C SER A 225 9.04 4.17 5.10
N THR A 226 9.19 3.58 6.28
CA THR A 226 10.07 2.42 6.51
C THR A 226 9.30 1.15 6.89
N THR A 227 8.03 1.28 7.27
CA THR A 227 7.17 0.17 7.69
C THR A 227 5.82 0.27 6.97
N GLN A 228 5.73 -0.38 5.81
CA GLN A 228 4.48 -0.54 5.08
C GLN A 228 3.73 -1.79 5.55
N ARG A 229 2.41 -1.82 5.33
CA ARG A 229 1.57 -2.96 5.68
C ARG A 229 0.73 -3.38 4.49
N GLN A 230 0.48 -4.68 4.41
CA GLN A 230 -0.50 -5.23 3.49
C GLN A 230 -1.91 -4.91 4.00
N ILE A 231 -2.80 -4.57 3.08
CA ILE A 231 -4.25 -4.51 3.36
C ILE A 231 -4.83 -5.82 2.83
N THR A 232 -5.23 -6.71 3.74
CA THR A 232 -5.69 -8.06 3.39
C THR A 232 -7.21 -8.17 3.48
N TYR A 233 -7.76 -9.21 2.84
CA TYR A 233 -9.21 -9.46 2.76
C TYR A 233 -10.01 -8.35 2.08
N VAL A 234 -9.40 -7.69 1.09
CA VAL A 234 -10.05 -6.72 0.22
C VAL A 234 -10.85 -7.48 -0.85
N ALA A 235 -12.15 -7.20 -0.94
CA ALA A 235 -12.98 -7.71 -2.03
C ALA A 235 -12.52 -7.12 -3.37
N LYS A 236 -12.82 -7.80 -4.49
CA LYS A 236 -12.52 -7.24 -5.81
C LYS A 236 -13.30 -5.95 -6.00
N GLY A 237 -12.61 -4.84 -6.25
CA GLY A 237 -13.26 -3.57 -6.57
C GLY A 237 -13.86 -3.58 -7.97
N ASP A 238 -14.79 -2.68 -8.25
CA ASP A 238 -15.30 -2.53 -9.61
C ASP A 238 -14.24 -1.92 -10.54
N ILE A 239 -14.15 -2.40 -11.79
CA ILE A 239 -13.26 -1.83 -12.82
C ILE A 239 -14.12 -1.16 -13.89
N ASN A 240 -14.38 0.13 -13.71
CA ASN A 240 -15.09 0.98 -14.66
C ASN A 240 -14.60 2.44 -14.55
N SER A 241 -15.05 3.32 -15.45
CA SER A 241 -14.54 4.70 -15.57
C SER A 241 -14.85 5.62 -14.39
N THR A 242 -15.70 5.21 -13.45
CA THR A 242 -16.12 6.02 -12.29
C THR A 242 -15.78 5.35 -10.96
N SER A 243 -15.13 4.19 -10.98
CA SER A 243 -14.84 3.43 -9.75
C SER A 243 -13.84 4.15 -8.87
N THR A 244 -14.10 4.11 -7.56
CA THR A 244 -13.19 4.58 -6.50
C THR A 244 -12.74 3.43 -5.60
N ASP A 245 -12.96 2.19 -6.03
CA ASP A 245 -12.65 1.01 -5.24
C ASP A 245 -11.15 0.67 -5.28
N ALA A 246 -10.68 0.04 -4.21
CA ALA A 246 -9.35 -0.57 -4.22
C ALA A 246 -9.31 -1.78 -5.17
N VAL A 247 -8.26 -1.85 -5.98
CA VAL A 247 -8.01 -3.00 -6.87
C VAL A 247 -7.16 -4.05 -6.16
N THR A 248 -7.56 -5.32 -6.27
CA THR A 248 -6.84 -6.45 -5.67
C THR A 248 -5.79 -7.03 -6.62
N GLY A 249 -4.79 -7.73 -6.08
CA GLY A 249 -3.78 -8.43 -6.88
C GLY A 249 -4.38 -9.44 -7.87
N ALA A 250 -5.49 -10.11 -7.53
CA ALA A 250 -6.17 -11.04 -8.42
C ALA A 250 -6.75 -10.36 -9.67
N GLN A 251 -7.19 -9.10 -9.56
CA GLN A 251 -7.70 -8.33 -10.69
C GLN A 251 -6.58 -7.90 -11.63
N ILE A 252 -5.44 -7.44 -11.06
CA ILE A 252 -4.24 -7.12 -11.84
C ILE A 252 -3.73 -8.37 -12.55
N TYR A 253 -3.65 -9.51 -11.86
CA TYR A 253 -3.28 -10.79 -12.47
C TYR A 253 -4.21 -11.18 -13.63
N SER A 254 -5.52 -11.01 -13.45
CA SER A 254 -6.50 -11.30 -14.52
C SER A 254 -6.29 -10.40 -15.75
N LEU A 255 -5.95 -9.12 -15.54
CA LEU A 255 -5.58 -8.20 -16.61
C LEU A 255 -4.29 -8.64 -17.31
N SER A 256 -3.22 -8.94 -16.55
CA SER A 256 -1.96 -9.44 -17.09
C SER A 256 -2.15 -10.73 -17.89
N GLN A 257 -3.00 -11.64 -17.42
CA GLN A 257 -3.32 -12.89 -18.12
C GLN A 257 -4.01 -12.60 -19.44
N SER A 258 -4.97 -11.67 -19.46
CA SER A 258 -5.63 -11.28 -20.71
C SER A 258 -4.64 -10.75 -21.74
N VAL A 259 -3.61 -9.98 -21.32
CA VAL A 259 -2.56 -9.48 -22.21
C VAL A 259 -1.68 -10.62 -22.72
N ALA A 260 -1.25 -11.52 -21.84
CA ALA A 260 -0.48 -12.70 -22.22
C ALA A 260 -1.22 -13.55 -23.27
N ASP A 261 -2.52 -13.79 -23.06
CA ASP A 261 -3.36 -14.54 -23.99
C ASP A 261 -3.48 -13.86 -25.37
N ARG A 262 -3.50 -12.51 -25.41
CA ARG A 262 -3.57 -11.75 -26.68
C ARG A 262 -2.23 -11.66 -27.39
N LEU A 263 -1.12 -11.69 -26.68
CA LEU A 263 0.21 -11.78 -27.30
C LEU A 263 0.43 -13.19 -27.88
N GLY A 264 0.01 -14.24 -27.18
CA GLY A 264 0.27 -15.61 -27.61
C GLY A 264 1.77 -15.91 -27.56
N GLY A 265 2.26 -16.78 -28.47
CA GLY A 265 3.69 -17.14 -28.51
C GLY A 265 4.23 -17.73 -27.19
N GLY A 266 3.38 -18.33 -26.37
CA GLY A 266 3.78 -18.83 -25.04
C GLY A 266 3.98 -17.76 -23.96
N ALA A 267 3.59 -16.51 -24.21
CA ALA A 267 3.53 -15.50 -23.15
C ALA A 267 2.66 -15.98 -21.99
N SER A 268 3.06 -15.66 -20.77
CA SER A 268 2.43 -16.11 -19.52
C SER A 268 2.63 -15.08 -18.41
N VAL A 269 1.92 -15.19 -17.28
CA VAL A 269 2.07 -14.27 -16.15
C VAL A 269 3.02 -14.85 -15.10
N ASN A 270 4.03 -14.08 -14.70
CA ASN A 270 4.95 -14.40 -13.61
C ASN A 270 4.30 -14.33 -12.23
N SER A 271 4.97 -14.87 -11.22
CA SER A 271 4.53 -14.80 -9.82
C SER A 271 4.49 -13.37 -9.26
N ASP A 272 5.22 -12.43 -9.86
CA ASP A 272 5.20 -11.01 -9.52
C ASP A 272 4.13 -10.21 -10.30
N GLY A 273 3.36 -10.87 -11.17
CA GLY A 273 2.30 -10.27 -11.98
C GLY A 273 2.74 -9.69 -13.33
N THR A 274 4.04 -9.72 -13.66
CA THR A 274 4.56 -9.31 -14.97
C THR A 274 4.27 -10.34 -16.07
N VAL A 275 4.27 -9.93 -17.34
CA VAL A 275 4.06 -10.84 -18.48
C VAL A 275 5.43 -11.30 -19.01
N ASN A 276 5.65 -12.62 -19.05
CA ASN A 276 6.78 -13.24 -19.74
C ASN A 276 6.76 -12.91 -21.23
N ALA A 277 7.94 -12.69 -21.78
CA ALA A 277 8.08 -12.42 -23.20
C ALA A 277 7.50 -13.57 -24.05
N PRO A 278 6.76 -13.28 -25.13
CA PRO A 278 6.38 -14.29 -26.11
C PRO A 278 7.63 -14.80 -26.83
N LEU A 279 7.54 -15.97 -27.48
CA LEU A 279 8.52 -16.52 -28.39
C LEU A 279 7.83 -16.70 -29.75
N TYR A 280 8.07 -15.77 -30.67
CA TYR A 280 7.55 -15.84 -32.03
C TYR A 280 8.59 -16.46 -32.96
N GLU A 281 8.22 -17.54 -33.63
CA GLU A 281 9.06 -18.18 -34.64
C GLU A 281 8.77 -17.54 -36.01
N VAL A 282 9.79 -16.93 -36.63
CA VAL A 282 9.71 -16.35 -37.97
C VAL A 282 10.94 -16.79 -38.76
N GLY A 283 10.73 -17.56 -39.83
CA GLY A 283 11.82 -18.19 -40.58
C GLY A 283 12.60 -19.14 -39.67
N THR A 284 13.90 -18.88 -39.49
CA THR A 284 14.77 -19.63 -38.58
C THR A 284 15.03 -18.92 -37.25
N GLY A 285 14.47 -17.71 -37.07
CA GLY A 285 14.67 -16.89 -35.89
C GLY A 285 13.55 -17.02 -34.86
N ILE A 286 13.90 -16.84 -33.59
CA ILE A 286 12.95 -16.71 -32.47
C ILE A 286 13.02 -15.28 -31.94
N TYR A 287 11.88 -14.62 -31.84
CA TYR A 287 11.77 -13.20 -31.46
C TYR A 287 10.94 -13.04 -30.20
N ASN A 288 11.47 -12.27 -29.25
CA ASN A 288 10.85 -12.14 -27.93
C ASN A 288 9.88 -10.95 -27.80
N ASN A 289 9.55 -10.31 -28.92
CA ASN A 289 8.62 -9.18 -28.96
C ASN A 289 8.01 -9.05 -30.36
N VAL A 290 6.84 -8.41 -30.43
CA VAL A 290 6.05 -8.28 -31.67
C VAL A 290 6.80 -7.46 -32.73
N GLY A 291 7.44 -6.36 -32.34
CA GLY A 291 8.12 -5.46 -33.29
C GLY A 291 9.26 -6.15 -34.03
N SER A 292 10.10 -6.90 -33.33
CA SER A 292 11.19 -7.66 -33.94
C SER A 292 10.68 -8.78 -34.86
N ALA A 293 9.61 -9.48 -34.47
CA ALA A 293 9.00 -10.52 -35.31
C ALA A 293 8.44 -9.94 -36.62
N LEU A 294 7.73 -8.80 -36.56
CA LEU A 294 7.20 -8.11 -37.74
C LEU A 294 8.32 -7.59 -38.66
N SER A 295 9.39 -7.06 -38.09
CA SER A 295 10.57 -6.64 -38.87
C SER A 295 11.25 -7.81 -39.58
N ALA A 296 11.34 -8.96 -38.92
CA ALA A 296 11.85 -10.19 -39.51
C ALA A 296 10.97 -10.67 -40.67
N LEU A 297 9.64 -10.67 -40.51
CA LEU A 297 8.69 -10.98 -41.58
C LEU A 297 8.87 -10.04 -42.77
N ASN A 298 8.97 -8.74 -42.52
CA ASN A 298 9.21 -7.75 -43.57
C ASN A 298 10.49 -8.03 -44.34
N THR A 299 11.59 -8.36 -43.64
CA THR A 299 12.87 -8.71 -44.27
C THR A 299 12.75 -9.97 -45.13
N SER A 300 12.06 -11.01 -44.64
CA SER A 300 11.81 -12.23 -45.42
C SER A 300 11.06 -11.93 -46.72
N ILE A 301 10.04 -11.06 -46.67
CA ILE A 301 9.29 -10.64 -47.86
C ILE A 301 10.19 -9.89 -48.85
N THR A 302 10.97 -8.91 -48.38
CA THR A 302 11.91 -8.17 -49.22
C THR A 302 12.91 -9.09 -49.94
N ASN A 303 13.40 -10.15 -49.26
CA ASN A 303 14.29 -11.13 -49.88
C ASN A 303 13.58 -11.96 -50.98
N THR A 304 12.31 -12.30 -50.77
CA THR A 304 11.50 -12.97 -51.80
C THR A 304 11.26 -12.05 -52.99
N GLU A 305 10.93 -10.78 -52.76
CA GLU A 305 10.75 -9.78 -53.82
C GLU A 305 12.03 -9.60 -54.64
N ALA A 306 13.20 -9.53 -53.99
CA ALA A 306 14.48 -9.46 -54.68
C ALA A 306 14.76 -10.70 -55.54
N SER A 307 14.40 -11.90 -55.06
CA SER A 307 14.57 -13.15 -55.81
C SER A 307 13.64 -13.19 -57.03
N VAL A 308 12.40 -12.72 -56.89
CA VAL A 308 11.43 -12.61 -57.99
C VAL A 308 11.90 -11.58 -59.02
N ALA A 309 12.43 -10.44 -58.58
CA ALA A 309 13.01 -9.45 -59.48
C ALA A 309 14.18 -10.04 -60.28
N GLY A 310 15.08 -10.81 -59.64
CA GLY A 310 16.16 -11.51 -60.35
C GLY A 310 15.64 -12.50 -61.40
N LEU A 311 14.61 -13.29 -61.08
CA LEU A 311 13.98 -14.18 -62.06
C LEU A 311 13.37 -13.42 -63.25
N ALA A 312 12.77 -12.25 -63.00
CA ALA A 312 12.18 -11.43 -64.06
C ALA A 312 13.24 -10.85 -65.02
N GLU A 313 14.46 -10.60 -64.54
CA GLU A 313 15.56 -10.09 -65.37
C GLU A 313 16.29 -11.20 -66.15
N ASP A 314 16.47 -12.38 -65.54
CA ASP A 314 17.31 -13.45 -66.10
C ASP A 314 16.52 -14.52 -66.88
N ALA A 315 15.19 -14.56 -66.76
CA ALA A 315 14.38 -15.54 -67.48
C ALA A 315 14.24 -15.20 -68.97
N LEU A 316 14.13 -16.26 -69.79
CA LEU A 316 13.76 -16.13 -71.20
C LEU A 316 12.24 -15.92 -71.29
N LEU A 317 11.84 -14.65 -71.29
CA LEU A 317 10.44 -14.25 -71.16
C LEU A 317 9.72 -14.17 -72.52
N TRP A 318 8.41 -14.42 -72.47
CA TRP A 318 7.51 -14.10 -73.57
C TRP A 318 7.37 -12.59 -73.70
N ASP A 319 7.55 -12.09 -74.92
CA ASP A 319 7.36 -10.69 -75.28
C ASP A 319 6.09 -10.57 -76.12
N ASP A 320 5.04 -10.02 -75.51
CA ASP A 320 3.74 -9.81 -76.16
C ASP A 320 3.82 -8.87 -77.37
N SER A 321 4.77 -7.92 -77.38
CA SER A 321 4.89 -6.95 -78.48
C SER A 321 5.39 -7.61 -79.76
N THR A 322 6.21 -8.65 -79.62
CA THR A 322 6.73 -9.45 -80.73
C THR A 322 6.00 -10.78 -80.89
N SER A 323 5.10 -11.12 -79.95
CA SER A 323 4.38 -12.40 -79.89
C SER A 323 5.32 -13.60 -79.99
N ALA A 324 6.46 -13.52 -79.31
CA ALA A 324 7.51 -14.53 -79.31
C ALA A 324 8.28 -14.54 -77.99
N PHE A 325 9.02 -15.62 -77.74
CA PHE A 325 10.02 -15.64 -76.69
C PHE A 325 11.22 -14.76 -77.07
N SER A 326 11.62 -13.85 -76.17
CA SER A 326 12.74 -12.94 -76.40
C SER A 326 14.03 -13.48 -75.81
N ALA A 327 15.06 -13.63 -76.66
CA ALA A 327 16.42 -13.90 -76.22
C ALA A 327 17.21 -12.59 -75.96
N SER A 328 16.54 -11.44 -75.82
CA SER A 328 17.19 -10.19 -75.44
C SER A 328 17.51 -10.20 -73.94
N HIS A 329 18.74 -9.87 -73.58
CA HIS A 329 19.14 -9.69 -72.19
C HIS A 329 19.97 -8.41 -72.08
N THR A 330 19.64 -7.53 -71.14
CA THR A 330 20.23 -6.17 -71.01
C THR A 330 20.17 -5.34 -72.31
N GLY A 331 19.10 -5.51 -73.10
CA GLY A 331 18.87 -4.77 -74.35
C GLY A 331 19.62 -5.31 -75.58
N ASN A 332 20.29 -6.46 -75.47
CA ASN A 332 21.02 -7.07 -76.58
C ASN A 332 20.54 -8.50 -76.86
N ALA A 333 20.44 -8.86 -78.15
CA ALA A 333 20.19 -10.24 -78.54
C ALA A 333 21.31 -11.15 -78.01
N SER A 334 20.92 -12.17 -77.25
CA SER A 334 21.84 -13.07 -76.56
C SER A 334 21.82 -14.46 -77.15
N LYS A 335 22.93 -15.19 -77.03
CA LYS A 335 23.03 -16.59 -77.47
C LYS A 335 22.25 -17.49 -76.53
N ILE A 336 21.56 -18.49 -77.10
CA ILE A 336 21.08 -19.66 -76.36
C ILE A 336 22.14 -20.76 -76.57
N THR A 337 22.84 -21.13 -75.50
CA THR A 337 23.88 -22.17 -75.51
C THR A 337 23.43 -23.39 -74.69
N ASN A 338 24.25 -24.44 -74.68
CA ASN A 338 23.90 -25.75 -74.09
C ASN A 338 22.64 -26.36 -74.72
N LEU A 339 22.38 -26.01 -75.99
CA LEU A 339 21.30 -26.56 -76.79
C LEU A 339 21.75 -27.89 -77.41
N ALA A 340 21.09 -28.98 -77.04
CA ALA A 340 21.28 -30.28 -77.68
C ALA A 340 20.95 -30.21 -79.19
N ALA A 341 21.55 -31.08 -80.00
CA ALA A 341 21.24 -31.14 -81.43
C ALA A 341 19.78 -31.53 -81.63
N GLY A 342 19.04 -30.72 -82.41
CA GLY A 342 17.62 -30.94 -82.69
C GLY A 342 17.40 -32.08 -83.69
N THR A 343 16.22 -32.69 -83.67
CA THR A 343 15.87 -33.73 -84.64
C THR A 343 15.72 -33.12 -86.03
N LEU A 344 16.39 -33.69 -87.04
CA LEU A 344 16.29 -33.24 -88.42
C LEU A 344 15.24 -34.07 -89.18
N ALA A 345 13.96 -33.68 -89.05
CA ALA A 345 12.80 -34.26 -89.71
C ALA A 345 11.87 -33.17 -90.28
N ALA A 346 11.01 -33.52 -91.24
CA ALA A 346 10.20 -32.55 -92.00
C ALA A 346 9.17 -31.77 -91.15
N ASP A 347 8.72 -32.35 -90.04
CA ASP A 347 7.74 -31.81 -89.11
C ASP A 347 8.33 -31.47 -87.73
N SER A 348 9.67 -31.46 -87.62
CA SER A 348 10.36 -31.16 -86.37
C SER A 348 10.15 -29.69 -85.95
N THR A 349 9.85 -29.48 -84.67
CA THR A 349 9.81 -28.15 -84.03
C THR A 349 11.01 -27.92 -83.10
N ASP A 350 12.02 -28.79 -83.17
CA ASP A 350 13.23 -28.68 -82.37
C ASP A 350 14.10 -27.53 -82.88
N ALA A 351 14.67 -26.74 -81.95
CA ALA A 351 15.72 -25.80 -82.32
C ALA A 351 16.99 -26.55 -82.75
N VAL A 352 17.65 -26.08 -83.80
CA VAL A 352 18.94 -26.61 -84.26
C VAL A 352 20.10 -25.82 -83.68
N ASN A 353 21.24 -26.47 -83.48
CA ASN A 353 22.43 -25.83 -82.91
C ASN A 353 23.56 -25.62 -83.94
N GLY A 354 24.63 -24.95 -83.51
CA GLY A 354 25.75 -24.59 -84.38
C GLY A 354 26.48 -25.76 -85.02
N SER A 355 26.58 -26.93 -84.35
CA SER A 355 27.23 -28.10 -84.95
C SER A 355 26.45 -28.64 -86.15
N GLN A 356 25.12 -28.62 -86.10
CA GLN A 356 24.30 -29.13 -87.22
C GLN A 356 24.40 -28.24 -88.46
N LEU A 357 24.46 -26.92 -88.28
CA LEU A 357 24.68 -25.98 -89.38
C LEU A 357 26.11 -26.07 -89.91
N PHE A 358 27.10 -26.25 -89.04
CA PHE A 358 28.48 -26.48 -89.43
C PHE A 358 28.64 -27.73 -90.30
N ASP A 359 28.10 -28.88 -89.87
CA ASP A 359 28.10 -30.13 -90.65
C ASP A 359 27.44 -29.95 -92.02
N THR A 360 26.41 -29.09 -92.10
CA THR A 360 25.74 -28.75 -93.36
C THR A 360 26.65 -27.92 -94.26
N ASN A 361 27.33 -26.90 -93.71
CA ASN A 361 28.26 -26.05 -94.45
C ASN A 361 29.47 -26.84 -94.97
N GLU A 362 30.03 -27.76 -94.18
CA GLU A 362 31.12 -28.64 -94.65
C GLU A 362 30.69 -29.46 -95.88
N LYS A 363 29.45 -29.99 -95.89
CA LYS A 363 28.90 -30.70 -97.05
C LYS A 363 28.70 -29.77 -98.27
N VAL A 364 28.32 -28.51 -98.06
CA VAL A 364 28.16 -27.52 -99.15
C VAL A 364 29.51 -27.12 -99.74
N ASP A 365 30.53 -26.91 -98.90
CA ASP A 365 31.89 -26.61 -99.35
C ASP A 365 32.46 -27.79 -100.14
N GLN A 366 32.23 -29.02 -99.69
CA GLN A 366 32.60 -30.23 -100.44
C GLN A 366 31.92 -30.27 -101.81
N ASN A 367 30.61 -30.03 -101.88
CA ASN A 367 29.90 -29.97 -103.15
C ASN A 367 30.47 -28.88 -104.07
N THR A 368 30.86 -27.73 -103.52
CA THR A 368 31.47 -26.64 -104.28
C THR A 368 32.81 -27.07 -104.87
N ALA A 369 33.65 -27.74 -104.07
CA ALA A 369 34.92 -28.30 -104.54
C ALA A 369 34.70 -29.33 -105.65
N ASP A 370 33.71 -30.22 -105.49
CA ASP A 370 33.36 -31.23 -106.50
C ASP A 370 32.89 -30.58 -107.81
N ILE A 371 32.12 -29.49 -107.73
CA ILE A 371 31.69 -28.72 -108.91
C ILE A 371 32.87 -28.06 -109.61
N THR A 372 33.80 -27.46 -108.87
CA THR A 372 35.02 -26.89 -109.46
C THR A 372 35.85 -27.96 -110.16
N ALA A 373 36.07 -29.10 -109.50
CA ALA A 373 36.80 -30.23 -110.10
C ALA A 373 36.11 -30.75 -111.38
N ASN A 374 34.78 -30.84 -111.38
CA ASN A 374 34.02 -31.20 -112.57
C ASN A 374 34.17 -30.15 -113.68
N THR A 375 34.15 -28.86 -113.34
CA THR A 375 34.32 -27.76 -114.31
C THR A 375 35.71 -27.81 -114.96
N ASP A 376 36.76 -27.99 -114.16
CA ASP A 376 38.13 -28.14 -114.66
C ASP A 376 38.27 -29.38 -115.55
N SER A 377 37.61 -30.48 -115.19
CA SER A 377 37.59 -31.72 -115.98
C SER A 377 36.86 -31.55 -117.31
N ILE A 378 35.79 -30.75 -117.35
CA ILE A 378 35.08 -30.41 -118.60
C ILE A 378 35.97 -29.56 -119.51
N ASN A 379 36.63 -28.53 -118.96
CA ASN A 379 37.51 -27.64 -119.72
C ASN A 379 38.73 -28.36 -120.33
N GLN A 380 39.20 -29.46 -119.74
CA GLN A 380 40.30 -30.27 -120.29
C GLN A 380 39.87 -31.30 -121.34
N ASN A 381 38.57 -31.55 -121.50
CA ASN A 381 38.01 -32.48 -122.50
C ASN A 381 37.54 -31.78 -123.80
N THR A 382 37.79 -30.47 -123.92
CA THR A 382 37.63 -29.66 -125.14
C THR A 382 38.98 -29.22 -125.67
#